data_AF-A0A536EPI0-F1
#
_entry.id   AF-A0A536EPI0-F1
#
_cell.length_a   1.000
_cell.length_b   1.000
_cell.length_c   1.000
_cell.angle_alpha   90.00
_cell.angle_beta   90.00
_cell.angle_gamma   90.00
#
_symmetry.space_group_name_H-M   'P 1'
#
loop_
_entity.id
_entity.type
_entity.pdbx_description
1 polymer ?
#
loop_
_entity_poly.entity_id
_entity_poly.type
_entity_poly.pdbx_seq_one_letter_code
_entity_poly.pdbx_strand_id
1 'polypeptide(L)'
;MQTFTLVVQNSVSREDMAVATSATQLSRSVGAAIGLAILGTILTQGMQSAMAKYLPASVLHQLQSSDRGATATAVFDPSQLAHLPPAVAAAIRHGLADALHPVFLAGLPIIAVSFIATLFIKEVALRQTAHVTAGRRNADALPEPEKSL
;
A
#
# COMPACT_ATOMS: atom_id res chain seq x y z
N MET A 1 2.27 8.42 5.60
CA MET A 1 2.61 9.12 4.34
C MET A 1 3.37 10.43 4.56
N GLN A 2 3.13 11.19 5.63
CA GLN A 2 3.73 12.53 5.80
C GLN A 2 5.27 12.53 5.86
N THR A 3 5.92 11.59 6.53
CA THR A 3 7.39 11.56 6.66
C THR A 3 8.11 11.41 5.32
N PHE A 4 7.70 10.46 4.47
CA PHE A 4 8.30 10.26 3.15
C PHE A 4 8.03 11.43 2.19
N THR A 5 6.81 11.97 2.22
CA THR A 5 6.46 13.14 1.42
C THR A 5 7.27 14.37 1.85
N LEU A 6 7.52 14.55 3.14
CA LEU A 6 8.37 15.63 3.66
C LEU A 6 9.82 15.49 3.18
N VAL A 7 10.39 14.28 3.17
CA VAL A 7 11.76 14.03 2.66
C VAL A 7 11.87 14.40 1.18
N VAL A 8 10.92 13.96 0.36
CA VAL A 8 10.90 14.28 -1.08
C VAL A 8 10.74 15.78 -1.29
N GLN A 9 9.79 16.42 -0.61
CA GLN A 9 9.56 17.86 -0.71
C GLN A 9 10.74 18.69 -0.18
N ASN A 10 11.49 18.20 0.81
CA ASN A 10 12.68 18.89 1.31
C ASN A 10 13.84 18.87 0.30
N SER A 11 13.88 17.83 -0.54
CA SER A 11 14.97 17.55 -1.48
C SER A 11 14.85 18.27 -2.83
N VAL A 12 13.73 18.94 -3.10
CA VAL A 12 13.44 19.60 -4.39
C VAL A 12 13.17 21.11 -4.24
N SER A 13 13.30 21.87 -5.32
CA SER A 13 13.03 23.33 -5.36
C SER A 13 11.52 23.62 -5.36
N ARG A 14 11.11 24.81 -4.87
CA ARG A 14 9.67 25.16 -4.74
C ARG A 14 8.89 25.04 -6.06
N GLU A 15 9.55 25.36 -7.17
CA GLU A 15 9.01 25.29 -8.53
C GLU A 15 8.68 23.85 -8.95
N ASP A 16 9.42 22.85 -8.44
CA ASP A 16 9.27 21.43 -8.79
C ASP A 16 8.41 20.63 -7.80
N MET A 17 7.85 21.27 -6.76
CA MET A 17 7.07 20.60 -5.70
C MET A 17 5.89 19.80 -6.24
N ALA A 18 5.20 20.34 -7.25
CA ALA A 18 4.05 19.71 -7.87
C ALA A 18 4.45 18.44 -8.63
N VAL A 19 5.58 18.50 -9.34
CA VAL A 19 6.14 17.36 -10.09
C VAL A 19 6.61 16.28 -9.11
N ALA A 20 7.38 16.63 -8.09
CA ALA A 20 7.90 15.69 -7.09
C ALA A 20 6.79 14.99 -6.31
N THR A 21 5.74 15.72 -5.94
CA THR A 21 4.58 15.18 -5.23
C THR A 21 3.78 14.22 -6.11
N SER A 22 3.54 14.59 -7.37
CA SER A 22 2.81 13.75 -8.34
C SER A 22 3.59 12.50 -8.71
N ALA A 23 4.90 12.62 -8.93
CA ALA A 23 5.79 11.49 -9.18
C ALA A 23 5.77 10.48 -8.03
N THR A 24 5.84 10.96 -6.79
CA THR A 24 5.78 10.09 -5.60
C THR A 24 4.43 9.36 -5.48
N GLN A 25 3.33 10.05 -5.80
CA GLN A 25 2.00 9.43 -5.81
C GLN A 25 1.88 8.38 -6.91
N LEU A 26 2.33 8.71 -8.13
CA LEU A 26 2.31 7.79 -9.26
C LEU A 26 3.14 6.54 -8.98
N SER A 27 4.38 6.68 -8.51
CA SER A 27 5.25 5.54 -8.16
C SER A 27 4.58 4.64 -7.13
N ARG A 28 3.89 5.22 -6.15
CA ARG A 28 3.13 4.45 -5.14
C ARG A 28 1.96 3.70 -5.76
N SER A 29 1.16 4.36 -6.60
CA SER A 29 0.00 3.73 -7.25
C SER A 29 0.43 2.60 -8.18
N VAL A 30 1.51 2.81 -8.96
CA VAL A 30 2.09 1.78 -9.83
C VAL A 30 2.62 0.62 -9.00
N GLY A 31 3.40 0.89 -7.95
CA GLY A 31 3.91 -0.13 -7.04
C GLY A 31 2.81 -0.93 -6.36
N ALA A 32 1.72 -0.27 -5.93
CA ALA A 32 0.57 -0.92 -5.34
C ALA A 32 -0.15 -1.85 -6.33
N ALA A 33 -0.36 -1.41 -7.57
CA ALA A 33 -1.00 -2.21 -8.61
C ALA A 33 -0.16 -3.45 -8.97
N ILE A 34 1.15 -3.29 -9.16
CA ILE A 34 2.07 -4.39 -9.44
C ILE A 34 2.12 -5.36 -8.25
N GLY A 35 2.23 -4.83 -7.03
CA GLY A 35 2.25 -5.64 -5.81
C GLY A 35 0.98 -6.46 -5.64
N LEU A 36 -0.19 -5.85 -5.84
CA LEU A 36 -1.48 -6.56 -5.80
C LEU A 36 -1.56 -7.65 -6.87
N ALA A 37 -1.10 -7.38 -8.09
CA ALA A 37 -1.12 -8.37 -9.17
C ALA A 37 -0.28 -9.60 -8.80
N ILE A 38 0.97 -9.40 -8.38
CA ILE A 38 1.88 -10.49 -8.01
C ILE A 38 1.33 -11.30 -6.83
N LEU A 39 0.97 -10.62 -5.73
CA LEU A 39 0.47 -11.31 -4.53
C LEU A 39 -0.89 -11.97 -4.77
N GLY A 40 -1.76 -11.35 -5.58
CA GLY A 40 -3.04 -11.90 -6.01
C GLY A 40 -2.88 -13.16 -6.88
N THR A 41 -1.90 -13.19 -7.78
CA THR A 41 -1.56 -14.40 -8.55
C THR A 41 -1.08 -15.52 -7.62
N ILE A 42 -0.19 -15.24 -6.68
CA ILE A 42 0.30 -16.23 -5.70
C ILE A 42 -0.87 -16.78 -4.86
N LEU A 43 -1.75 -15.89 -4.38
CA LEU A 43 -2.93 -16.29 -3.61
C LEU A 43 -3.86 -17.18 -4.42
N THR A 44 -4.13 -16.82 -5.68
CA THR A 44 -5.01 -17.58 -6.58
C THR A 44 -4.43 -18.98 -6.86
N GLN A 45 -3.14 -19.06 -7.17
CA GLN A 45 -2.45 -20.34 -7.39
C GLN A 45 -2.42 -21.21 -6.13
N GLY A 46 -2.14 -20.59 -4.97
CA GLY A 46 -2.17 -21.26 -3.67
C GLY A 46 -3.56 -21.82 -3.36
N MET A 47 -4.62 -21.07 -3.68
CA MET A 47 -5.98 -21.53 -3.46
C MET A 47 -6.38 -22.65 -4.39
N GLN A 48 -6.01 -22.60 -5.67
CA GLN A 48 -6.23 -23.72 -6.60
C GLN A 48 -5.56 -25.00 -6.11
N SER A 49 -4.31 -24.90 -5.64
CA SER A 49 -3.57 -26.03 -5.07
C SER A 49 -4.23 -26.57 -3.80
N ALA A 50 -4.65 -25.70 -2.89
CA ALA A 50 -5.28 -26.12 -1.64
C ALA A 50 -6.68 -26.70 -1.86
N MET A 51 -7.49 -26.13 -2.76
CA MET A 51 -8.80 -26.70 -3.11
C MET A 51 -8.65 -28.09 -3.74
N ALA A 52 -7.62 -28.34 -4.54
CA ALA A 52 -7.34 -29.66 -5.11
C ALA A 52 -6.99 -30.72 -4.04
N LYS A 53 -6.55 -30.29 -2.87
CA LYS A 53 -6.24 -31.16 -1.73
C LYS A 53 -7.48 -31.50 -0.90
N TYR A 54 -8.46 -30.60 -0.81
CA TYR A 54 -9.63 -30.76 0.06
C TYR A 54 -10.93 -31.11 -0.70
N LEU A 55 -11.00 -30.93 -2.02
CA LEU A 55 -12.18 -31.23 -2.85
C LEU A 55 -11.88 -32.27 -3.94
N PRO A 56 -12.85 -33.15 -4.25
CA PRO A 56 -12.76 -34.01 -5.43
C PRO A 56 -12.79 -33.19 -6.73
N ALA A 57 -12.07 -33.67 -7.75
CA ALA A 57 -11.83 -32.97 -9.01
C ALA A 57 -13.11 -32.55 -9.76
N SER A 58 -14.22 -33.28 -9.57
CA SER A 58 -15.53 -32.95 -10.15
C SER A 58 -16.12 -31.64 -9.64
N VAL A 59 -16.01 -31.38 -8.34
CA VAL A 59 -16.49 -30.14 -7.71
C VAL A 59 -15.57 -28.97 -8.08
N LEU A 60 -14.28 -29.24 -8.21
CA LEU A 60 -13.27 -28.25 -8.58
C LEU A 60 -13.48 -27.75 -10.01
N HIS A 61 -13.75 -28.64 -10.96
CA HIS A 61 -14.12 -28.27 -12.33
C HIS A 61 -15.38 -27.40 -12.39
N GLN A 62 -16.38 -27.72 -11.57
CA GLN A 62 -17.66 -26.98 -11.52
C GLN A 62 -17.49 -25.57 -10.93
N LEU A 63 -16.57 -25.41 -9.97
CA LEU A 63 -16.18 -24.13 -9.40
C LEU A 63 -15.32 -23.30 -10.36
N GLN A 64 -14.45 -23.94 -11.15
CA GLN A 64 -13.63 -23.27 -12.17
C GLN A 64 -14.43 -22.84 -13.41
N SER A 65 -15.46 -23.60 -13.79
CA SER A 65 -16.38 -23.26 -14.89
C SER A 65 -17.41 -22.20 -14.49
N SER A 66 -17.61 -21.99 -13.19
CA SER A 66 -18.45 -20.91 -12.70
C SER A 66 -17.62 -19.63 -12.73
N ASP A 67 -17.99 -18.69 -13.60
CA ASP A 67 -17.41 -17.32 -13.68
C ASP A 67 -17.42 -16.55 -12.34
N ARG A 68 -18.12 -17.09 -11.34
CA ARG A 68 -18.01 -16.71 -9.95
C ARG A 68 -16.70 -17.26 -9.40
N GLY A 69 -15.61 -16.53 -9.59
CA GLY A 69 -14.31 -16.80 -8.98
C GLY A 69 -14.40 -17.08 -7.48
N ALA A 70 -14.61 -18.34 -7.12
CA ALA A 70 -14.76 -18.83 -5.76
C ALA A 70 -13.40 -18.90 -5.03
N THR A 71 -12.53 -17.92 -5.27
CA THR A 71 -11.08 -18.05 -5.11
C THR A 71 -10.46 -17.06 -4.12
N ALA A 72 -11.26 -16.27 -3.40
CA ALA A 72 -10.87 -15.55 -2.16
C ALA A 72 -11.99 -14.63 -1.69
N THR A 73 -12.67 -13.98 -2.64
CA THR A 73 -13.68 -12.95 -2.36
C THR A 73 -14.95 -13.50 -1.73
N ALA A 74 -15.32 -14.73 -2.08
CA ALA A 74 -16.47 -15.44 -1.50
C ALA A 74 -16.34 -15.70 0.02
N VAL A 75 -15.11 -15.71 0.57
CA VAL A 75 -14.91 -15.80 2.04
C VAL A 75 -15.29 -14.50 2.74
N PHE A 76 -15.15 -13.36 2.06
CA PHE A 76 -15.45 -12.05 2.63
C PHE A 76 -16.95 -11.72 2.60
N ASP A 77 -17.77 -12.56 1.97
CA ASP A 77 -19.23 -12.44 1.96
C ASP A 77 -19.89 -13.67 2.63
N PRO A 78 -20.30 -13.55 3.91
CA PRO A 78 -20.95 -14.63 4.65
C PRO A 78 -22.25 -15.12 3.99
N SER A 79 -22.93 -14.23 3.25
CA SER A 79 -24.18 -14.57 2.58
C SER A 79 -23.91 -15.52 1.41
N GLN A 80 -22.84 -15.32 0.64
CA GLN A 80 -22.47 -16.24 -0.43
C GLN A 80 -21.93 -17.57 0.11
N LEU A 81 -21.19 -17.51 1.22
CA LEU A 81 -20.66 -18.71 1.88
C LEU A 81 -21.76 -19.61 2.46
N ALA A 82 -22.89 -19.04 2.88
CA ALA A 82 -24.04 -19.78 3.41
C ALA A 82 -24.81 -20.57 2.34
N HIS A 83 -24.71 -20.17 1.07
CA HIS A 83 -25.35 -20.89 -0.05
C HIS A 83 -24.48 -22.04 -0.58
N LEU A 84 -23.24 -22.17 -0.12
CA LEU A 84 -22.33 -23.23 -0.51
C LEU A 84 -22.50 -24.48 0.37
N PRO A 85 -22.30 -25.69 -0.18
CA PRO A 85 -22.25 -26.91 0.63
C PRO A 85 -21.17 -26.77 1.72
N PRO A 86 -21.41 -27.25 2.95
CA PRO A 86 -20.51 -27.04 4.09
C PRO A 86 -19.09 -27.58 3.85
N ALA A 87 -18.96 -28.66 3.06
CA ALA A 87 -17.66 -29.20 2.65
C ALA A 87 -16.85 -28.21 1.78
N VAL A 88 -17.52 -27.48 0.87
CA VAL A 88 -16.88 -26.46 0.03
C VAL A 88 -16.51 -25.25 0.88
N ALA A 89 -17.39 -24.82 1.78
CA ALA A 89 -17.11 -23.70 2.69
C ALA A 89 -15.88 -23.96 3.59
N ALA A 90 -15.76 -25.18 4.13
CA ALA A 90 -14.59 -25.59 4.92
C ALA A 90 -13.31 -25.63 4.08
N ALA A 91 -13.38 -26.16 2.86
CA ALA A 91 -12.24 -26.21 1.95
C ALA A 91 -11.76 -24.82 1.50
N ILE A 92 -12.67 -23.88 1.25
CA ILE A 92 -12.29 -22.50 0.93
C ILE A 92 -11.62 -21.84 2.16
N ARG A 93 -12.12 -22.07 3.38
CA ARG A 93 -11.51 -21.52 4.62
C ARG A 93 -10.10 -22.07 4.85
N HIS A 94 -9.91 -23.38 4.76
CA HIS A 94 -8.58 -23.99 4.90
C HIS A 94 -7.68 -23.64 3.71
N GLY A 95 -8.22 -23.60 2.51
CA GLY A 95 -7.47 -23.21 1.32
C GLY A 95 -6.99 -21.78 1.33
N LEU A 96 -7.79 -20.84 1.85
CA LEU A 96 -7.36 -19.46 2.07
C LEU A 96 -6.24 -19.38 3.11
N ALA A 97 -6.36 -20.10 4.23
CA ALA A 97 -5.32 -20.14 5.25
C ALA A 97 -3.98 -20.67 4.70
N ASP A 98 -4.02 -21.77 3.94
CA ASP A 98 -2.85 -22.37 3.30
C ASP A 98 -2.26 -21.45 2.22
N ALA A 99 -3.10 -20.76 1.44
CA ALA A 99 -2.67 -19.87 0.36
C ALA A 99 -2.11 -18.54 0.85
N LEU A 100 -2.49 -18.06 2.05
CA LEU A 100 -1.93 -16.84 2.63
C LEU A 100 -0.48 -17.00 3.08
N HIS A 101 -0.09 -18.20 3.51
CA HIS A 101 1.29 -18.46 3.95
C HIS A 101 2.35 -18.10 2.90
N PRO A 102 2.30 -18.60 1.64
CA PRO A 102 3.26 -18.23 0.61
C PRO A 102 3.17 -16.76 0.19
N VAL A 103 2.01 -16.11 0.31
CA VAL A 103 1.85 -14.67 0.03
C VAL A 103 2.69 -13.83 0.99
N PHE A 104 2.62 -14.12 2.30
CA PHE A 104 3.45 -13.43 3.28
C PHE A 104 4.94 -13.74 3.10
N LEU A 105 5.28 -14.99 2.78
CA LEU A 105 6.66 -15.40 2.53
C LEU A 105 7.25 -14.67 1.31
N ALA A 106 6.46 -14.50 0.24
CA ALA A 106 6.83 -13.76 -0.96
C ALA A 106 6.90 -12.24 -0.72
N GLY A 107 6.09 -11.71 0.20
CA GLY A 107 6.16 -10.30 0.61
C GLY A 107 7.44 -9.94 1.36
N LEU A 108 8.00 -10.87 2.14
CA LEU A 108 9.20 -10.65 2.95
C LEU A 108 10.43 -10.15 2.15
N PRO A 109 10.85 -10.77 1.02
CA PRO A 109 11.96 -10.26 0.22
C PRO A 109 11.66 -8.89 -0.40
N ILE A 110 10.41 -8.61 -0.78
CA ILE A 110 10.01 -7.30 -1.33
C ILE A 110 10.18 -6.20 -0.26
N ILE A 111 9.76 -6.49 0.97
CA ILE A 111 9.95 -5.59 2.11
C ILE A 111 11.43 -5.42 2.39
N ALA A 112 12.22 -6.50 2.39
CA ALA A 112 13.66 -6.44 2.63
C ALA A 112 14.39 -5.57 1.59
N VAL A 113 14.08 -5.73 0.30
CA VAL A 113 14.62 -4.88 -0.78
C VAL A 113 14.20 -3.43 -0.59
N SER A 114 12.94 -3.16 -0.25
CA SER A 114 12.45 -1.80 0.00
C SER A 114 13.14 -1.16 1.21
N PHE A 115 13.40 -1.94 2.26
CA PHE A 115 14.14 -1.52 3.44
C PHE A 115 15.60 -1.18 3.08
N ILE A 116 16.28 -2.05 2.35
CA ILE A 116 17.65 -1.80 1.87
C ILE A 116 17.70 -0.55 0.99
N ALA A 117 16.77 -0.40 0.04
CA ALA A 117 16.67 0.78 -0.80
C ALA A 117 16.47 2.07 0.03
N THR A 118 15.72 1.98 1.13
CA THR A 118 15.51 3.11 2.05
C THR A 118 16.81 3.53 2.74
N LEU A 119 17.74 2.60 3.02
CA LEU A 119 19.03 2.94 3.62
C LEU A 119 19.93 3.79 2.70
N PHE A 120 19.69 3.78 1.38
CA PHE A 120 20.43 4.62 0.42
C PHE A 120 19.85 6.03 0.27
N ILE A 121 18.74 6.35 0.94
CA ILE A 121 18.16 7.70 0.92
C ILE A 121 19.08 8.64 1.70
N LYS A 122 19.73 9.56 0.98
CA LYS A 122 20.60 10.57 1.57
C LYS A 122 19.78 11.55 2.42
N GLU A 123 20.15 11.70 3.68
CA GLU A 123 19.56 12.70 4.57
C GLU A 123 19.90 14.11 4.06
N VAL A 124 18.88 14.88 3.70
CA VAL A 124 19.01 16.30 3.36
C VAL A 124 18.60 17.11 4.58
N ALA A 125 19.47 18.02 5.03
CA ALA A 125 19.19 18.88 6.18
C ALA A 125 17.90 19.67 5.94
N LEU A 126 16.96 19.55 6.88
CA LEU A 126 15.62 20.11 6.79
C LEU A 126 15.70 21.64 6.52
N ARG A 127 15.35 22.09 5.30
CA ARG A 127 15.27 23.53 4.94
C ARG A 127 14.60 24.36 6.06
N GLN A 128 15.39 25.15 6.79
CA GLN A 128 14.91 26.03 7.87
C GLN A 128 14.41 27.42 7.40
N THR A 129 14.42 27.72 6.10
CA THR A 129 14.24 29.09 5.57
C THR A 129 12.80 29.54 5.32
N ALA A 130 11.77 28.85 5.82
CA ALA A 130 10.38 29.30 5.64
C ALA A 130 9.88 30.31 6.70
N HIS A 131 10.59 30.54 7.82
CA HIS A 131 10.02 31.29 8.96
C HIS A 131 10.87 32.41 9.60
N VAL A 132 11.95 32.90 8.97
CA VAL A 132 12.74 34.00 9.57
C VAL A 132 12.57 35.37 8.87
N THR A 133 12.07 35.41 7.63
CA THR A 133 11.95 36.71 6.90
C THR A 133 10.59 37.40 7.09
N ALA A 134 9.52 36.67 7.41
CA ALA A 134 8.18 37.27 7.56
C ALA A 134 7.98 38.01 8.91
N GLY A 135 8.77 37.69 9.94
CA GLY A 135 8.64 38.31 11.27
C GLY A 135 9.47 39.60 11.46
N ARG A 136 10.52 39.82 10.66
CA ARG A 136 11.41 41.00 10.83
C ARG A 136 10.96 42.23 10.04
N ARG A 137 10.16 42.08 8.99
CA ARG A 137 9.73 43.23 8.16
C ARG A 137 8.61 44.07 8.81
N ASN A 138 7.87 43.51 9.76
CA ASN A 138 6.76 44.20 10.43
C ASN A 138 7.13 44.77 11.81
N ALA A 139 8.29 44.40 12.37
CA ALA A 139 8.78 44.97 13.63
C ALA A 139 9.42 46.35 13.44
N ASP A 140 10.02 46.61 12.28
CA ASP A 140 10.64 47.91 11.94
C ASP A 140 9.63 48.95 11.40
N ALA A 141 8.33 48.60 11.31
CA ALA A 141 7.28 49.43 10.72
C ALA A 141 6.33 50.08 11.75
N LEU A 142 6.60 49.93 13.04
CA LEU A 142 5.81 50.58 14.08
C LEU A 142 6.44 51.95 14.41
N PRO A 143 5.75 53.07 14.16
CA PRO A 143 6.25 54.38 14.56
C PRO A 143 6.38 54.45 16.08
N GLU A 144 7.56 54.85 16.55
CA GLU A 144 7.88 55.12 17.96
C GLU A 144 6.83 56.07 18.58
N PRO A 145 6.27 55.78 19.76
CA PRO A 145 5.37 56.70 20.43
C PRO A 145 6.14 57.96 20.85
N GLU A 146 5.78 59.07 20.22
CA GLU A 146 6.25 60.42 20.53
C GLU A 146 6.05 60.70 22.04
N LYS A 147 7.16 60.80 22.77
CA LYS A 147 7.16 61.30 24.15
C LYS A 147 6.97 62.82 24.10
N SER A 148 5.73 63.29 24.27
CA SER A 148 5.47 64.70 24.61
C SER A 148 5.25 64.81 26.12
N LEU A 149 6.24 65.40 26.80
CA LEU A 149 6.12 66.09 28.09
C LEU A 149 5.46 67.45 27.88
#